data_AF-A0A6P2DHP2-F1
#
_entry.id   AF-A0A6P2DHP2-F1
#
_cell.length_a   1.000
_cell.length_b   1.000
_cell.length_c   1.000
_cell.angle_alpha   90.00
_cell.angle_beta   90.00
_cell.angle_gamma   90.00
#
_symmetry.space_group_name_H-M   'P 1'
#
loop_
_entity.id
_entity.type
_entity.pdbx_description
1 polymer ?
#
loop_
_entity_poly.entity_id
_entity_poly.type
_entity_poly.pdbx_seq_one_letter_code
_entity_poly.pdbx_strand_id
1 'polypeptide(L)'
;MSFFSVRRAVLVGCAALLLTGAARFGVHKFLSSARGKAMVADRLGTAFGMPVEVSEVSVQDGESSFGFRVMDPADPKAEVLNVPSASTDIGTTDFVTGRVAPSTLHVKNPALTLRISTDGNVLTPIPSLPGTSEAFPAVVVDGARLSIRQEGRPAFAVSGVNVKFTPVGERIVVSGAVKDAKWSSWSITGEFRGDRAGWVELACPNAPLDRQLLETVPFLPSDAFEDVALMGRAAVKVRLTLTATRDIQPSVEIRPTVALFGVPLGPCFRLVPTSDGYYFEPTR
;
A
#
# COMPACT_ATOMS: atom_id res chain seq x y z
N MET A 1 45.32 35.25 24.16
CA MET A 1 44.79 33.92 23.79
C MET A 1 45.83 33.21 22.95
N SER A 2 46.39 32.09 23.44
CA SER A 2 47.57 31.47 22.82
C SER A 2 47.19 30.67 21.57
N PHE A 3 47.98 30.79 20.51
CA PHE A 3 47.82 30.06 19.23
C PHE A 3 47.76 28.53 19.39
N PHE A 4 48.20 27.99 20.54
CA PHE A 4 48.21 26.56 20.85
C PHE A 4 46.84 25.98 21.22
N SER A 5 45.93 26.75 21.83
CA SER A 5 44.59 26.26 22.19
C SER A 5 43.66 26.16 20.98
N VAL A 6 43.78 27.10 20.04
CA VAL A 6 43.01 27.12 18.78
C VAL A 6 43.43 25.96 17.87
N ARG A 7 44.74 25.70 17.74
CA ARG A 7 45.25 24.55 16.96
C ARG A 7 44.79 23.20 17.50
N ARG A 8 44.74 23.02 18.83
CA ARG A 8 44.25 21.79 19.47
C ARG A 8 42.74 21.62 19.29
N ALA A 9 41.95 22.69 19.42
CA ALA A 9 40.51 22.63 19.20
C ALA A 9 40.15 22.26 17.74
N VAL A 10 40.87 22.83 16.76
CA VAL A 10 40.69 22.49 15.33
C VAL A 10 41.07 21.04 15.05
N LEU A 11 42.19 20.55 15.61
CA LEU A 11 42.61 19.15 15.45
C LEU A 11 41.61 18.15 16.06
N VAL A 12 41.07 18.46 17.24
CA VAL A 12 40.05 17.63 17.90
C VAL A 12 38.74 17.65 17.11
N GLY A 13 38.33 18.81 16.58
CA GLY A 13 37.16 18.92 15.70
C GLY A 13 37.31 18.14 14.41
N CYS A 14 38.46 18.21 13.74
CA CYS A 14 38.75 17.43 12.53
C CYS A 14 38.82 15.92 12.81
N ALA A 15 39.39 15.50 13.94
CA ALA A 15 39.42 14.10 14.33
C ALA A 15 38.02 13.55 14.64
N ALA A 16 37.18 14.33 15.32
CA ALA A 16 35.78 13.97 15.58
C ALA A 16 34.96 13.86 14.29
N LEU A 17 35.16 14.76 13.33
CA LEU A 17 34.53 14.70 12.01
C LEU A 17 35.01 13.51 11.17
N LEU A 18 36.31 13.18 11.22
CA LEU A 18 36.86 12.00 10.56
C LEU A 18 36.34 10.70 11.19
N LEU A 19 36.23 10.63 12.51
CA LEU A 19 35.72 9.45 13.21
C LEU A 19 34.22 9.25 12.99
N THR A 20 33.43 10.33 13.03
CA THR A 20 32.00 10.26 12.68
C THR A 20 31.79 9.97 11.20
N GLY A 21 32.60 10.54 10.30
CA GLY A 21 32.60 10.21 8.88
C GLY A 21 32.96 8.75 8.60
N ALA A 22 33.97 8.21 9.28
CA ALA A 22 34.36 6.80 9.18
C ALA A 22 33.32 5.85 9.77
N ALA A 23 32.66 6.23 10.88
CA ALA A 23 31.55 5.48 11.45
C ALA A 23 30.33 5.47 10.50
N ARG A 24 29.97 6.62 9.92
CA ARG A 24 28.91 6.73 8.89
C ARG A 24 29.23 5.87 7.67
N PHE A 25 30.46 5.95 7.17
CA PHE A 25 30.92 5.13 6.04
C PHE A 25 30.92 3.64 6.38
N GLY A 26 31.29 3.27 7.61
CA GLY A 26 31.26 1.90 8.12
C GLY A 26 29.85 1.32 8.21
N VAL A 27 28.89 2.08 8.74
CA VAL A 27 27.46 1.68 8.81
C VAL A 27 26.88 1.55 7.40
N HIS A 28 27.14 2.51 6.51
CA HIS A 28 26.72 2.44 5.11
C HIS A 28 27.29 1.20 4.40
N LYS A 29 28.59 0.93 4.57
CA LYS A 29 29.26 -0.26 4.00
C LYS A 29 28.76 -1.57 4.62
N PHE A 30 28.38 -1.57 5.90
CA PHE A 30 27.83 -2.76 6.57
C PHE A 30 26.38 -3.04 6.12
N LEU A 31 25.52 -2.03 6.04
CA LEU A 31 24.14 -2.17 5.60
C LEU A 31 24.02 -2.56 4.12
N SER A 32 24.94 -2.07 3.28
CA SER A 32 25.07 -2.50 1.89
C SER A 32 25.68 -3.89 1.72
N SER A 33 26.29 -4.46 2.78
CA SER A 33 26.87 -5.81 2.74
C SER A 33 25.80 -6.90 2.82
N ALA A 34 26.13 -8.12 2.37
CA ALA A 34 25.24 -9.27 2.46
C ALA A 34 24.72 -9.55 3.88
N ARG A 35 25.54 -9.30 4.92
CA ARG A 35 25.12 -9.48 6.33
C ARG A 35 24.14 -8.40 6.80
N GLY A 36 24.35 -7.16 6.37
CA GLY A 36 23.42 -6.06 6.67
C GLY A 36 22.07 -6.26 5.98
N LYS A 37 22.08 -6.64 4.70
CA LYS A 37 20.87 -7.02 3.95
C LYS A 37 20.13 -8.18 4.60
N ALA A 38 20.84 -9.21 5.07
CA ALA A 38 20.24 -10.35 5.77
C ALA A 38 19.57 -9.94 7.10
N MET A 39 20.18 -9.02 7.86
CA MET A 39 19.59 -8.51 9.11
C MET A 39 18.31 -7.69 8.87
N VAL A 40 18.29 -6.86 7.81
CA VAL A 40 17.09 -6.11 7.42
C VAL A 40 16.02 -7.06 6.90
N ALA A 41 16.40 -8.06 6.10
CA ALA A 41 15.50 -9.10 5.60
C ALA A 41 14.85 -9.90 6.74
N ASP A 42 15.63 -10.28 7.75
CA ASP A 42 15.14 -11.03 8.92
C ASP A 42 14.15 -10.21 9.76
N ARG A 43 14.44 -8.92 9.99
CA ARG A 43 13.51 -8.02 10.69
C ARG A 43 12.23 -7.75 9.91
N LEU A 44 12.34 -7.46 8.61
CA LEU A 44 11.17 -7.29 7.75
C LEU A 44 10.38 -8.59 7.64
N GLY A 45 11.07 -9.74 7.54
CA GLY A 45 10.43 -11.05 7.47
C GLY A 45 9.69 -11.41 8.74
N THR A 46 10.25 -11.08 9.91
CA THR A 46 9.57 -11.22 11.20
C THR A 46 8.35 -10.29 11.28
N ALA A 47 8.47 -9.05 10.80
CA ALA A 47 7.38 -8.08 10.83
C ALA A 47 6.23 -8.45 9.90
N PHE A 48 6.53 -8.90 8.68
CA PHE A 48 5.53 -9.33 7.69
C PHE A 48 5.02 -10.76 7.92
N GLY A 49 5.78 -11.58 8.67
CA GLY A 49 5.52 -13.02 8.80
C GLY A 49 5.75 -13.79 7.50
N MET A 50 6.57 -13.26 6.59
CA MET A 50 6.80 -13.79 5.24
C MET A 50 8.28 -13.70 4.86
N PRO A 51 8.80 -14.56 3.96
CA PRO A 51 10.16 -14.44 3.47
C PRO A 51 10.39 -13.12 2.72
N VAL A 52 11.45 -12.39 3.08
CA VAL A 52 11.81 -11.10 2.47
C VAL A 52 13.21 -11.17 1.87
N GLU A 53 13.35 -10.68 0.64
CA GLU A 53 14.63 -10.40 0.01
C GLU A 53 14.87 -8.90 -0.05
N VAL A 54 16.02 -8.43 0.42
CA VAL A 54 16.40 -7.02 0.36
C VAL A 54 17.34 -6.80 -0.81
N SER A 55 16.89 -6.03 -1.79
CA SER A 55 17.63 -5.76 -3.03
C SER A 55 18.79 -4.81 -2.77
N GLU A 56 18.51 -3.68 -2.11
CA GLU A 56 19.47 -2.60 -1.90
C GLU A 56 19.14 -1.84 -0.61
N VAL A 57 20.16 -1.38 0.10
CA VAL A 57 20.04 -0.54 1.31
C VAL A 57 21.07 0.56 1.21
N SER A 58 20.62 1.80 1.29
CA SER A 58 21.45 3.00 1.28
C SER A 58 21.03 3.91 2.42
N VAL A 59 21.99 4.39 3.20
CA VAL A 59 21.74 5.35 4.29
C VAL A 59 22.57 6.60 4.03
N GLN A 60 21.91 7.76 4.03
CA GLN A 60 22.49 9.09 3.86
C GLN A 60 22.20 9.93 5.12
N ASP A 61 22.77 11.14 5.19
CA ASP A 61 22.52 12.04 6.32
C ASP A 61 21.05 12.52 6.29
N GLY A 62 20.24 12.01 7.23
CA GLY A 62 18.83 12.38 7.42
C GLY A 62 17.80 11.56 6.63
N GLU A 63 18.23 10.65 5.76
CA GLU A 63 17.32 9.77 5.01
C GLU A 63 17.95 8.38 4.82
N SER A 64 17.13 7.34 4.98
CA SER A 64 17.50 5.95 4.66
C SER A 64 16.59 5.44 3.56
N SER A 65 17.15 4.85 2.50
CA SER A 65 16.40 4.22 1.41
C SER A 65 16.73 2.73 1.26
N PHE A 66 15.73 1.93 0.93
CA PHE A 66 15.89 0.48 0.74
C PHE A 66 14.87 -0.06 -0.25
N GLY A 67 15.24 -1.12 -0.97
CA GLY A 67 14.34 -1.87 -1.83
C GLY A 67 14.21 -3.30 -1.33
N PHE A 68 13.00 -3.85 -1.34
CA PHE A 68 12.75 -5.21 -0.88
C PHE A 68 11.64 -5.91 -1.66
N ARG A 69 11.66 -7.23 -1.61
CA ARG A 69 10.67 -8.12 -2.22
C ARG A 69 10.20 -9.11 -1.17
N VAL A 70 8.89 -9.31 -1.10
CA VAL A 70 8.25 -10.33 -0.25
C VAL A 70 7.87 -11.48 -1.16
N MET A 71 8.39 -12.67 -0.84
CA MET A 71 8.17 -13.88 -1.63
C MET A 71 6.97 -14.64 -1.09
N ASP A 72 6.28 -15.38 -1.96
CA ASP A 72 5.23 -16.31 -1.55
C ASP A 72 5.88 -17.50 -0.82
N PRO A 73 5.56 -17.79 0.45
CA PRO A 73 6.10 -18.96 1.13
C PRO A 73 5.62 -20.28 0.52
N ALA A 74 4.48 -20.29 -0.20
CA ALA A 74 3.98 -21.46 -0.90
C ALA A 74 4.60 -21.64 -2.30
N ASP A 75 5.15 -20.57 -2.89
CA ASP A 75 5.87 -20.59 -4.17
C ASP A 75 7.08 -19.65 -4.12
N PRO A 76 8.29 -20.15 -3.81
CA PRO A 76 9.49 -19.33 -3.65
C PRO A 76 9.90 -18.52 -4.87
N LYS A 77 9.32 -18.78 -6.05
CA LYS A 77 9.58 -18.00 -7.28
C LYS A 77 8.55 -16.90 -7.52
N ALA A 78 7.44 -16.91 -6.79
CA ALA A 78 6.40 -15.90 -6.90
C ALA A 78 6.66 -14.74 -5.95
N GLU A 79 6.66 -13.52 -6.51
CA GLU A 79 6.71 -12.28 -5.73
C GLU A 79 5.29 -11.86 -5.32
N VAL A 80 5.06 -11.67 -4.02
CA VAL A 80 3.81 -11.15 -3.47
C VAL A 80 3.83 -9.62 -3.47
N LEU A 81 4.90 -9.03 -2.93
CA LEU A 81 5.07 -7.59 -2.87
C LEU A 81 6.48 -7.22 -3.34
N ASN A 82 6.59 -6.31 -4.29
CA ASN A 82 7.86 -5.75 -4.72
C ASN A 82 7.86 -4.26 -4.40
N VAL A 83 8.82 -3.81 -3.62
CA VAL A 83 9.04 -2.41 -3.26
C VAL A 83 10.39 -1.98 -3.81
N PRO A 84 10.42 -1.31 -4.98
CA PRO A 84 11.67 -0.86 -5.58
C PRO A 84 12.42 0.14 -4.71
N SER A 85 11.68 1.04 -4.05
CA SER A 85 12.25 2.07 -3.21
C SER A 85 11.29 2.41 -2.08
N ALA A 86 11.74 2.26 -0.86
CA ALA A 86 11.17 2.83 0.34
C ALA A 86 12.19 3.80 0.95
N SER A 87 11.75 4.90 1.54
CA SER A 87 12.60 5.77 2.33
C SER A 87 11.97 6.18 3.65
N THR A 88 12.81 6.47 4.63
CA THR A 88 12.40 6.88 5.98
C THR A 88 13.22 8.07 6.44
N ASP A 89 12.67 8.84 7.37
CA ASP A 89 13.29 10.00 7.99
C ASP A 89 14.34 9.64 9.07
N ILE A 90 14.77 8.38 9.12
CA ILE A 90 15.81 7.93 10.04
C ILE A 90 17.17 8.21 9.41
N GLY A 91 17.97 9.04 10.08
CA GLY A 91 19.34 9.35 9.70
C GLY A 91 20.40 8.49 10.39
N THR A 92 21.65 8.61 9.94
CA THR A 92 22.81 7.91 10.53
C THR A 92 22.98 8.16 12.04
N THR A 93 22.63 9.35 12.53
CA THR A 93 22.71 9.72 13.95
C THR A 93 21.66 9.03 14.81
N ASP A 94 20.47 8.76 14.25
CA ASP A 94 19.38 8.09 14.95
C ASP A 94 19.72 6.61 15.18
N PHE A 95 20.34 5.97 14.17
CA PHE A 95 20.93 4.63 14.32
C PHE A 95 22.02 4.56 15.40
N VAL A 96 22.91 5.55 15.48
CA VAL A 96 24.00 5.58 16.49
C VAL A 96 23.45 5.84 17.89
N THR A 97 22.36 6.60 18.02
CA THR A 97 21.74 6.95 19.30
C THR A 97 20.64 5.98 19.75
N GLY A 98 20.34 4.95 18.95
CA GLY A 98 19.35 3.92 19.26
C GLY A 98 17.89 4.35 19.05
N ARG A 99 17.64 5.50 18.42
CA ARG A 99 16.29 5.92 18.01
C ARG A 99 16.01 5.38 16.61
N VAL A 100 15.19 4.35 16.50
CA VAL A 100 14.97 3.64 15.23
C VAL A 100 13.51 3.56 14.79
N ALA A 101 12.63 4.35 15.43
CA ALA A 101 11.23 4.47 15.03
C ALA A 101 11.08 5.62 14.03
N PRO A 102 10.72 5.37 12.76
CA PRO A 102 10.52 6.42 11.77
C PRO A 102 9.25 7.21 12.11
N SER A 103 9.22 8.51 11.83
CA SER A 103 7.97 9.27 11.85
C SER A 103 7.25 9.18 10.51
N THR A 104 8.00 8.99 9.42
CA THR A 104 7.46 8.93 8.06
C THR A 104 8.12 7.82 7.23
N LEU A 105 7.31 7.08 6.48
CA LEU A 105 7.72 6.06 5.52
C LEU A 105 7.19 6.41 4.13
N HIS A 106 8.07 6.68 3.18
CA HIS A 106 7.74 6.87 1.78
C HIS A 106 7.99 5.57 1.01
N VAL A 107 7.05 5.17 0.15
CA VAL A 107 7.13 3.94 -0.64
C VAL A 107 6.81 4.28 -2.09
N LYS A 108 7.78 4.07 -2.99
CA LYS A 108 7.68 4.43 -4.40
C LYS A 108 7.54 3.19 -5.27
N ASN A 109 6.53 3.23 -6.13
CA ASN A 109 6.17 2.22 -7.11
C ASN A 109 6.02 0.79 -6.56
N PRO A 110 5.42 0.57 -5.35
CA PRO A 110 5.25 -0.79 -4.87
C PRO A 110 4.28 -1.55 -5.78
N ALA A 111 4.54 -2.84 -5.99
CA ALA A 111 3.71 -3.72 -6.79
C ALA A 111 3.25 -4.91 -5.94
N LEU A 112 1.95 -5.00 -5.68
CA LEU A 112 1.32 -6.09 -4.94
C LEU A 112 0.62 -7.02 -5.93
N THR A 113 0.90 -8.32 -5.82
CA THR A 113 0.22 -9.38 -6.58
C THR A 113 -0.46 -10.33 -5.61
N LEU A 114 -1.77 -10.49 -5.77
CA LEU A 114 -2.57 -11.43 -4.99
C LEU A 114 -3.08 -12.55 -5.89
N ARG A 115 -3.07 -13.77 -5.38
CA ARG A 115 -3.66 -14.96 -5.99
C ARG A 115 -4.91 -15.35 -5.22
N ILE A 116 -5.95 -15.70 -5.97
CA ILE A 116 -7.23 -16.14 -5.44
C ILE A 116 -7.60 -17.44 -6.15
N SER A 117 -8.07 -18.41 -5.39
CA SER A 117 -8.67 -19.64 -5.92
C SER A 117 -9.97 -19.35 -6.67
N THR A 118 -10.46 -20.35 -7.40
CA THR A 118 -11.77 -20.30 -8.06
C THR A 118 -12.89 -19.93 -7.07
N ASP A 119 -12.83 -20.43 -5.83
CA ASP A 119 -13.85 -20.25 -4.79
C ASP A 119 -13.77 -18.88 -4.07
N GLY A 120 -12.88 -17.98 -4.51
CA GLY A 120 -12.70 -16.67 -3.89
C GLY A 120 -11.81 -16.66 -2.65
N ASN A 121 -11.25 -17.81 -2.25
CA ASN A 121 -10.28 -17.87 -1.15
C ASN A 121 -8.95 -17.26 -1.60
N VAL A 122 -8.40 -16.35 -0.80
CA VAL A 122 -7.09 -15.74 -1.04
C VAL A 122 -6.00 -16.79 -0.80
N LEU A 123 -5.29 -17.14 -1.87
CA LEU A 123 -4.19 -18.11 -1.83
C LEU A 123 -2.88 -17.46 -1.40
N THR A 124 -2.70 -16.18 -1.76
CA THR A 124 -1.54 -15.41 -1.33
C THR A 124 -1.62 -15.12 0.17
N PRO A 125 -0.62 -15.53 0.98
CA PRO A 125 -0.60 -15.20 2.39
C PRO A 125 -0.57 -13.68 2.56
N ILE A 126 -1.51 -13.15 3.34
CA ILE A 126 -1.55 -11.72 3.65
C ILE A 126 -0.54 -11.48 4.77
N PRO A 127 0.39 -10.51 4.62
CA PRO A 127 1.36 -10.23 5.66
C PRO A 127 0.65 -9.84 6.97
N SER A 128 1.20 -10.31 8.07
CA SER A 128 0.74 -9.86 9.38
C SER A 128 1.09 -8.39 9.54
N LEU A 129 0.10 -7.58 9.87
CA LEU A 129 0.36 -6.18 10.21
C LEU A 129 0.98 -6.15 11.62
N PRO A 130 2.10 -5.43 11.86
CA PRO A 130 2.86 -5.46 13.12
C PRO A 130 2.00 -5.10 14.35
N GLY A 131 2.34 -5.52 15.56
CA GLY A 131 1.52 -5.25 16.76
C GLY A 131 1.26 -3.75 17.02
N THR A 132 0.16 -3.43 17.70
CA THR A 132 -0.32 -2.07 18.00
C THR A 132 0.47 -1.32 19.07
N SER A 133 1.62 -1.86 19.50
CA SER A 133 2.38 -1.33 20.65
C SER A 133 3.35 -0.21 20.29
N GLU A 134 3.64 0.01 19.01
CA GLU A 134 4.50 1.10 18.53
C GLU A 134 3.69 2.15 17.76
N ALA A 135 4.11 3.42 17.84
CA ALA A 135 3.46 4.51 17.12
C ALA A 135 3.48 4.24 15.61
N PHE A 136 2.31 4.21 14.98
CA PHE A 136 2.19 4.03 13.53
C PHE A 136 2.77 5.27 12.82
N PRO A 137 3.75 5.13 11.91
CA PRO A 137 4.31 6.27 11.18
C PRO A 137 3.32 6.82 10.14
N ALA A 138 3.52 8.06 9.70
CA ALA A 138 2.89 8.50 8.47
C ALA A 138 3.43 7.69 7.29
N VAL A 139 2.57 7.09 6.48
CA VAL A 139 2.98 6.29 5.31
C VAL A 139 2.50 6.99 4.04
N VAL A 140 3.42 7.26 3.12
CA VAL A 140 3.13 7.81 1.79
C VAL A 140 3.49 6.78 0.74
N VAL A 141 2.53 6.40 -0.08
CA VAL A 141 2.68 5.47 -1.19
C VAL A 141 2.46 6.21 -2.49
N ASP A 142 3.43 6.17 -3.39
CA ASP A 142 3.38 6.81 -4.71
C ASP A 142 3.51 5.77 -5.83
N GLY A 143 2.65 5.84 -6.84
CA GLY A 143 2.76 5.03 -8.06
C GLY A 143 2.53 3.52 -7.88
N ALA A 144 1.77 3.12 -6.88
CA ALA A 144 1.54 1.71 -6.59
C ALA A 144 0.74 0.99 -7.68
N ARG A 145 1.00 -0.31 -7.79
CA ARG A 145 0.32 -1.25 -8.69
C ARG A 145 -0.26 -2.40 -7.89
N LEU A 146 -1.50 -2.74 -8.20
CA LEU A 146 -2.20 -3.89 -7.64
C LEU A 146 -2.56 -4.83 -8.80
N SER A 147 -2.22 -6.10 -8.67
CA SER A 147 -2.71 -7.16 -9.55
C SER A 147 -3.38 -8.25 -8.73
N ILE A 148 -4.56 -8.68 -9.16
CA ILE A 148 -5.28 -9.80 -8.55
C ILE A 148 -5.50 -10.84 -9.64
N ARG A 149 -5.02 -12.06 -9.39
CA ARG A 149 -5.14 -13.21 -10.29
C ARG A 149 -6.05 -14.24 -9.64
N GLN A 150 -7.30 -14.28 -10.09
CA GLN A 150 -8.25 -15.31 -9.70
C GLN A 150 -8.24 -16.44 -10.73
N GLU A 151 -8.14 -17.68 -10.25
CA GLU A 151 -8.19 -18.85 -11.14
C GLU A 151 -9.49 -18.89 -11.95
N GLY A 152 -9.37 -19.22 -13.23
CA GLY A 152 -10.51 -19.23 -14.17
C GLY A 152 -11.00 -17.85 -14.62
N ARG A 153 -10.34 -16.75 -14.23
CA ARG A 153 -10.74 -15.39 -14.61
C ARG A 153 -9.60 -14.56 -15.23
N PRO A 154 -9.92 -13.56 -16.07
CA PRO A 154 -8.95 -12.56 -16.48
C PRO A 154 -8.34 -11.83 -15.27
N ALA A 155 -7.05 -11.49 -15.36
CA ALA A 155 -6.38 -10.79 -14.26
C ALA A 155 -6.89 -9.36 -14.10
N PHE A 156 -7.22 -8.99 -12.86
CA PHE A 156 -7.44 -7.61 -12.46
C PHE A 156 -6.10 -6.91 -12.31
N ALA A 157 -6.00 -5.68 -12.81
CA ALA A 157 -4.84 -4.83 -12.59
C ALA A 157 -5.23 -3.36 -12.54
N VAL A 158 -4.67 -2.66 -11.56
CA VAL A 158 -4.79 -1.21 -11.37
C VAL A 158 -3.41 -0.63 -11.11
N SER A 159 -3.14 0.53 -11.69
CA SER A 159 -1.88 1.26 -11.58
C SER A 159 -2.10 2.73 -11.21
N GLY A 160 -1.02 3.44 -10.86
CA GLY A 160 -1.09 4.86 -10.53
C GLY A 160 -1.82 5.12 -9.21
N VAL A 161 -1.77 4.18 -8.27
CA VAL A 161 -2.36 4.30 -6.93
C VAL A 161 -1.42 5.13 -6.05
N ASN A 162 -1.93 6.22 -5.49
CA ASN A 162 -1.20 7.07 -4.55
C ASN A 162 -2.03 7.22 -3.28
N VAL A 163 -1.46 6.87 -2.13
CA VAL A 163 -2.18 6.82 -0.84
C VAL A 163 -1.32 7.35 0.27
N LYS A 164 -1.93 8.08 1.21
CA LYS A 164 -1.34 8.55 2.45
C LYS A 164 -2.10 8.00 3.64
N PHE A 165 -1.38 7.46 4.60
CA PHE A 165 -1.87 7.06 5.91
C PHE A 165 -1.29 8.04 6.93
N THR A 166 -2.14 8.81 7.59
CA THR A 166 -1.73 9.88 8.51
C THR A 166 -2.28 9.60 9.90
N PRO A 167 -1.42 9.36 10.91
CA PRO A 167 -1.84 9.29 12.31
C PRO A 167 -2.43 10.62 12.77
N VAL A 168 -3.64 10.60 13.32
CA VAL A 168 -4.34 11.75 13.91
C VAL A 168 -4.98 11.29 15.21
N GLY A 169 -4.29 11.51 16.34
CA GLY A 169 -4.68 10.95 17.63
C GLY A 169 -4.64 9.42 17.58
N GLU A 170 -5.75 8.77 17.93
CA GLU A 170 -5.90 7.30 17.90
C GLU A 170 -6.37 6.74 16.55
N ARG A 171 -6.46 7.59 15.53
CA ARG A 171 -6.93 7.22 14.18
C ARG A 171 -5.79 7.30 13.17
N ILE A 172 -5.93 6.51 12.13
CA ILE A 172 -5.11 6.58 10.92
C ILE A 172 -6.05 7.04 9.80
N VAL A 173 -5.90 8.29 9.37
CA VAL A 173 -6.66 8.86 8.25
C VAL A 173 -6.03 8.41 6.93
N VAL A 174 -6.86 7.91 6.02
CA VAL A 174 -6.46 7.47 4.69
C VAL A 174 -6.95 8.49 3.66
N SER A 175 -6.06 8.94 2.79
CA SER A 175 -6.41 9.79 1.66
C SER A 175 -5.58 9.42 0.43
N GLY A 176 -6.13 9.55 -0.76
CA GLY A 176 -5.40 9.19 -1.96
C GLY A 176 -6.18 9.33 -3.24
N ALA A 177 -5.56 8.89 -4.32
CA ALA A 177 -6.17 8.83 -5.64
C ALA A 177 -5.55 7.72 -6.47
N VAL A 178 -6.33 7.19 -7.40
CA VAL A 178 -5.87 6.30 -8.46
C VAL A 178 -5.99 7.04 -9.78
N LYS A 179 -4.94 7.01 -10.59
CA LYS A 179 -4.97 7.47 -11.98
C LYS A 179 -4.57 6.33 -12.88
N ASP A 180 -5.56 5.60 -13.38
CA ASP A 180 -5.35 4.44 -14.22
C ASP A 180 -5.93 4.66 -15.63
N ALA A 181 -5.21 4.22 -16.66
CA ALA A 181 -5.62 4.41 -18.04
C ALA A 181 -6.88 3.62 -18.41
N LYS A 182 -7.11 2.46 -17.79
CA LYS A 182 -8.28 1.60 -18.02
C LYS A 182 -9.42 1.94 -17.07
N TRP A 183 -9.12 2.18 -15.79
CA TRP A 183 -10.13 2.37 -14.74
C TRP A 183 -10.53 3.82 -14.49
N SER A 184 -9.90 4.79 -15.16
CA SER A 184 -10.11 6.23 -14.93
C SER A 184 -9.53 6.73 -13.60
N SER A 185 -9.97 7.92 -13.16
CA SER A 185 -9.51 8.57 -11.94
C SER A 185 -10.45 8.29 -10.77
N TRP A 186 -9.90 7.74 -9.69
CA TRP A 186 -10.63 7.46 -8.45
C TRP A 186 -10.06 8.30 -7.31
N SER A 187 -10.90 8.74 -6.38
CA SER A 187 -10.47 9.23 -5.07
C SER A 187 -10.51 8.10 -4.06
N ILE A 188 -9.61 8.18 -3.06
CA ILE A 188 -9.55 7.26 -1.92
C ILE A 188 -9.68 8.09 -0.66
N THR A 189 -10.58 7.70 0.23
CA THR A 189 -10.72 8.28 1.57
C THR A 189 -10.98 7.17 2.58
N GLY A 190 -10.63 7.37 3.83
CA GLY A 190 -10.91 6.36 4.85
C GLY A 190 -10.35 6.73 6.22
N GLU A 191 -10.62 5.86 7.17
CA GLU A 191 -10.06 5.94 8.51
C GLU A 191 -9.99 4.55 9.13
N PHE A 192 -8.94 4.32 9.90
CA PHE A 192 -8.78 3.15 10.76
C PHE A 192 -8.54 3.60 12.20
N ARG A 193 -8.89 2.76 13.16
CA ARG A 193 -8.61 2.96 14.60
C ARG A 193 -7.43 2.09 15.03
N GLY A 194 -6.99 2.24 16.27
CA GLY A 194 -5.90 1.44 16.84
C GLY A 194 -6.12 -0.08 16.80
N ASP A 195 -7.36 -0.56 16.81
CA ASP A 195 -7.73 -1.98 16.63
C ASP A 195 -7.79 -2.42 15.15
N ARG A 196 -7.48 -1.50 14.22
CA ARG A 196 -7.57 -1.64 12.76
C ARG A 196 -8.97 -1.82 12.21
N ALA A 197 -10.01 -1.68 13.03
CA ALA A 197 -11.35 -1.50 12.50
C ALA A 197 -11.45 -0.14 11.81
N GLY A 198 -12.19 -0.07 10.71
CA GLY A 198 -12.24 1.14 9.91
C GLY A 198 -12.94 0.95 8.58
N TRP A 199 -12.78 1.93 7.71
CA TRP A 199 -13.34 1.87 6.37
C TRP A 199 -12.46 2.62 5.37
N VAL A 200 -12.55 2.20 4.11
CA VAL A 200 -12.00 2.89 2.95
C VAL A 200 -13.10 3.02 1.90
N GLU A 201 -13.27 4.20 1.34
CA GLU A 201 -14.15 4.49 0.22
C GLU A 201 -13.32 4.88 -1.00
N LEU A 202 -13.60 4.20 -2.12
CA LEU A 202 -13.14 4.56 -3.45
C LEU A 202 -14.32 5.19 -4.19
N ALA A 203 -14.11 6.34 -4.83
CA ALA A 203 -15.14 6.98 -5.64
C ALA A 203 -14.60 7.38 -7.01
N CYS A 204 -15.34 7.07 -8.06
CA CYS A 204 -15.08 7.55 -9.41
C CYS A 204 -16.35 8.18 -9.97
N PRO A 205 -16.35 9.49 -10.30
CA PRO A 205 -17.55 10.16 -10.81
C PRO A 205 -17.91 9.73 -12.24
N ASN A 206 -17.03 9.00 -12.94
CA ASN A 206 -17.23 8.62 -14.33
C ASN A 206 -16.47 7.32 -14.67
N ALA A 207 -16.71 6.26 -13.91
CA ALA A 207 -16.08 4.96 -14.09
C ALA A 207 -16.55 4.32 -15.41
N PRO A 208 -15.64 3.67 -16.16
CA PRO A 208 -16.03 2.83 -17.28
C PRO A 208 -16.71 1.55 -16.75
N LEU A 209 -17.89 1.24 -17.29
CA LEU A 209 -18.67 0.04 -17.00
C LEU A 209 -18.68 -0.89 -18.22
N ASP A 210 -17.52 -1.04 -18.86
CA ASP A 210 -17.35 -1.96 -19.98
C ASP A 210 -17.39 -3.42 -19.49
N ARG A 211 -18.07 -4.30 -20.23
CA ARG A 211 -18.24 -5.71 -19.84
C ARG A 211 -16.90 -6.44 -19.68
N GLN A 212 -15.96 -6.27 -20.61
CA GLN A 212 -14.65 -6.94 -20.53
C GLN A 212 -13.87 -6.46 -19.31
N LEU A 213 -14.02 -5.18 -18.96
CA LEU A 213 -13.39 -4.61 -17.76
C LEU A 213 -14.03 -5.15 -16.47
N LEU A 214 -15.37 -5.22 -16.42
CA LEU A 214 -16.12 -5.71 -15.26
C LEU A 214 -15.89 -7.21 -15.00
N GLU A 215 -15.69 -8.02 -16.06
CA GLU A 215 -15.31 -9.43 -15.95
C GLU A 215 -13.97 -9.64 -15.23
N THR A 216 -13.11 -8.62 -15.19
CA THR A 216 -11.84 -8.67 -14.44
C THR A 216 -12.03 -8.39 -12.94
N VAL A 217 -13.18 -7.86 -12.49
CA VAL A 217 -13.39 -7.52 -11.07
C VAL A 217 -13.40 -8.80 -10.24
N PRO A 218 -12.50 -8.94 -9.25
CA PRO A 218 -12.42 -10.14 -8.44
C PRO A 218 -13.61 -10.24 -7.47
N PHE A 219 -13.88 -11.44 -6.98
CA PHE A 219 -14.90 -11.75 -5.96
C PHE A 219 -16.37 -11.53 -6.35
N LEU A 220 -16.66 -10.89 -7.48
CA LEU A 220 -18.02 -10.75 -7.99
C LEU A 220 -18.27 -11.78 -9.10
N PRO A 221 -19.41 -12.50 -9.08
CA PRO A 221 -19.75 -13.42 -10.14
C PRO A 221 -19.96 -12.63 -11.45
N SER A 222 -19.64 -13.24 -12.60
CA SER A 222 -19.57 -12.49 -13.88
C SER A 222 -20.94 -11.94 -14.32
N ASP A 223 -22.00 -12.64 -13.93
CA ASP A 223 -23.41 -12.28 -14.15
C ASP A 223 -23.88 -11.12 -13.25
N ALA A 224 -23.19 -10.82 -12.15
CA ALA A 224 -23.55 -9.70 -11.27
C ALA A 224 -23.62 -8.37 -12.03
N PHE A 225 -22.89 -8.23 -13.14
CA PHE A 225 -22.77 -6.99 -13.89
C PHE A 225 -23.73 -6.88 -15.09
N GLU A 226 -24.61 -7.86 -15.35
CA GLU A 226 -25.45 -7.87 -16.56
C GLU A 226 -26.26 -6.57 -16.75
N ASP A 227 -26.94 -6.11 -15.70
CA ASP A 227 -27.76 -4.90 -15.73
C ASP A 227 -26.93 -3.60 -15.75
N VAL A 228 -25.75 -3.64 -15.14
CA VAL A 228 -24.90 -2.47 -14.93
C VAL A 228 -24.00 -2.18 -16.13
N ALA A 229 -23.53 -3.22 -16.84
CA ALA A 229 -22.64 -3.07 -17.99
C ALA A 229 -23.29 -2.26 -19.14
N LEU A 230 -24.62 -2.28 -19.23
CA LEU A 230 -25.39 -1.56 -20.24
C LEU A 230 -25.27 -0.03 -20.13
N MET A 231 -24.81 0.48 -18.98
CA MET A 231 -24.69 1.92 -18.72
C MET A 231 -23.50 2.56 -19.45
N GLY A 232 -22.46 1.78 -19.77
CA GLY A 232 -21.21 2.23 -20.40
C GLY A 232 -20.33 3.08 -19.48
N ARG A 233 -20.87 4.11 -18.83
CA ARG A 233 -20.20 4.90 -17.77
C ARG A 233 -21.16 5.31 -16.66
N ALA A 234 -20.65 5.36 -15.43
CA ALA A 234 -21.42 5.76 -14.26
C ALA A 234 -20.53 6.34 -13.14
N ALA A 235 -21.15 7.04 -12.20
CA ALA A 235 -20.51 7.35 -10.94
C ALA A 235 -20.55 6.11 -10.05
N VAL A 236 -19.40 5.66 -9.57
CA VAL A 236 -19.26 4.46 -8.74
C VAL A 236 -18.66 4.84 -7.40
N LYS A 237 -19.22 4.30 -6.34
CA LYS A 237 -18.65 4.33 -4.98
C LYS A 237 -18.51 2.92 -4.46
N VAL A 238 -17.33 2.57 -3.98
CA VAL A 238 -17.04 1.29 -3.34
C VAL A 238 -16.56 1.60 -1.92
N ARG A 239 -17.27 1.10 -0.92
CA ARG A 239 -16.87 1.21 0.48
C ARG A 239 -16.54 -0.18 1.01
N LEU A 240 -15.34 -0.32 1.55
CA LEU A 240 -14.88 -1.51 2.26
C LEU A 240 -14.83 -1.17 3.74
N THR A 241 -15.59 -1.89 4.56
CA THR A 241 -15.54 -1.75 6.02
C THR A 241 -14.81 -2.96 6.59
N LEU A 242 -13.76 -2.71 7.38
CA LEU A 242 -13.03 -3.72 8.12
C LEU A 242 -13.53 -3.71 9.56
N THR A 243 -14.07 -4.82 10.03
CA THR A 243 -14.54 -4.96 11.42
C THR A 243 -13.39 -5.28 12.36
N ALA A 244 -13.63 -5.18 13.68
CA ALA A 244 -12.63 -5.57 14.69
C ALA A 244 -12.29 -7.07 14.63
N THR A 245 -13.23 -7.90 14.12
CA THR A 245 -13.03 -9.34 13.83
C THR A 245 -12.29 -9.59 12.52
N ARG A 246 -11.88 -8.53 11.81
CA ARG A 246 -11.20 -8.55 10.50
C ARG A 246 -12.05 -9.04 9.34
N ASP A 247 -13.37 -9.02 9.49
CA ASP A 247 -14.29 -9.27 8.38
C ASP A 247 -14.35 -8.04 7.47
N ILE A 248 -14.36 -8.28 6.16
CA ILE A 248 -14.48 -7.22 5.16
C ILE A 248 -15.93 -7.19 4.66
N GLN A 249 -16.59 -6.05 4.84
CA GLN A 249 -17.95 -5.82 4.38
C GLN A 249 -17.94 -4.82 3.21
N PRO A 250 -18.15 -5.29 1.96
CA PRO A 250 -18.23 -4.40 0.81
C PRO A 250 -19.62 -3.78 0.67
N SER A 251 -19.64 -2.53 0.21
CA SER A 251 -20.84 -1.82 -0.25
C SER A 251 -20.48 -1.13 -1.55
N VAL A 252 -21.24 -1.37 -2.62
CA VAL A 252 -21.04 -0.70 -3.90
C VAL A 252 -22.32 0.02 -4.29
N GLU A 253 -22.17 1.26 -4.74
CA GLU A 253 -23.23 2.09 -5.28
C GLU A 253 -22.82 2.58 -6.67
N ILE A 254 -23.73 2.43 -7.63
CA ILE A 254 -23.52 2.81 -9.03
C ILE A 254 -24.65 3.72 -9.46
N ARG A 255 -24.32 4.94 -9.90
CA ARG A 255 -25.29 5.95 -10.30
C ARG A 255 -25.04 6.39 -11.75
N PRO A 256 -26.04 6.35 -12.64
CA PRO A 256 -25.88 6.84 -14.00
C PRO A 256 -25.51 8.32 -14.03
N THR A 257 -24.61 8.71 -14.93
CA THR A 257 -24.08 10.08 -15.01
C THR A 257 -24.54 10.87 -16.23
N VAL A 258 -25.08 10.20 -17.25
CA VAL A 258 -25.49 10.85 -18.50
C VAL A 258 -26.95 10.50 -18.80
N ALA A 259 -27.78 11.54 -18.90
CA ALA A 259 -29.06 11.46 -19.59
C ALA A 259 -28.82 11.89 -21.04
N LEU A 260 -29.01 10.98 -21.99
CA LEU A 260 -29.22 11.39 -23.38
C LEU A 260 -30.57 12.15 -23.43
N PHE A 261 -30.60 13.32 -24.07
CA PHE A 261 -31.75 14.23 -24.12
C PHE A 261 -33.11 13.50 -24.13
N GLY A 262 -33.92 13.69 -23.08
CA GLY A 262 -35.27 13.13 -22.97
C GLY A 262 -35.36 11.70 -22.42
N VAL A 263 -34.23 11.00 -22.19
CA VAL A 263 -34.20 9.69 -21.54
C VAL A 263 -33.92 9.89 -20.05
N PRO A 264 -34.80 9.44 -19.14
CA PRO A 264 -34.53 9.48 -17.70
C PRO A 264 -33.24 8.71 -17.41
N LEU A 265 -32.45 9.21 -16.44
CA LEU A 265 -31.34 8.44 -15.89
C LEU A 265 -31.89 7.08 -15.44
N GLY A 266 -31.22 5.99 -15.84
CA GLY A 266 -31.57 4.65 -15.38
C GLY A 266 -31.55 4.54 -13.85
N PRO A 267 -31.98 3.40 -13.28
CA PRO A 267 -31.96 3.22 -11.83
C PRO A 267 -30.52 3.32 -11.29
N CYS A 268 -30.39 3.75 -10.04
CA CYS A 268 -29.15 3.57 -9.29
C CYS A 268 -29.05 2.11 -8.84
N PHE A 269 -27.87 1.53 -8.77
CA PHE A 269 -27.68 0.15 -8.33
C PHE A 269 -26.92 0.09 -7.01
N ARG A 270 -27.29 -0.87 -6.16
CA ARG A 270 -26.55 -1.20 -4.93
C ARG A 270 -26.18 -2.67 -4.93
N LEU A 271 -24.97 -2.99 -4.45
CA LEU A 271 -24.56 -4.36 -4.18
C LEU A 271 -25.30 -4.91 -2.96
N VAL A 272 -25.95 -6.05 -3.13
CA VAL A 272 -26.69 -6.76 -2.07
C VAL A 272 -26.06 -8.13 -1.87
N PRO A 273 -25.70 -8.52 -0.63
CA PRO A 273 -25.25 -9.87 -0.32
C PRO A 273 -26.41 -10.87 -0.36
N THR A 274 -26.17 -12.08 -0.85
CA THR A 274 -27.11 -13.21 -0.86
C THR A 274 -26.50 -14.45 -0.20
N SER A 275 -27.28 -15.52 -0.07
CA SER A 275 -26.77 -16.84 0.32
C SER A 275 -25.65 -17.36 -0.58
N ASP A 276 -25.70 -16.99 -1.87
CA ASP A 276 -24.85 -17.57 -2.92
C ASP A 276 -23.83 -16.56 -3.49
N GLY A 277 -23.72 -15.36 -2.90
CA GLY A 277 -22.73 -14.36 -3.31
C GLY A 277 -23.26 -12.92 -3.24
N TYR A 278 -23.18 -12.21 -4.36
CA TYR A 278 -23.60 -10.81 -4.48
C TYR A 278 -24.26 -10.54 -5.83
N TYR A 279 -25.28 -9.66 -5.84
CA TYR A 279 -25.87 -9.13 -7.06
C TYR A 279 -26.12 -7.61 -6.92
N PHE A 280 -26.37 -6.94 -8.04
CA PHE A 280 -26.77 -5.53 -8.04
C PHE A 280 -28.29 -5.40 -8.12
N GLU A 281 -28.88 -4.70 -7.15
CA GLU A 281 -30.33 -4.41 -7.15
C GLU A 281 -30.58 -2.95 -7.56
N PRO A 282 -31.56 -2.68 -8.44
CA PRO A 282 -31.99 -1.32 -8.74
C PRO A 282 -32.64 -0.68 -7.51
N THR A 283 -32.21 0.53 -7.22
CA THR A 283 -32.71 1.40 -6.15
C THR A 283 -33.47 2.57 -6.77
N ARG A 284 -34.58 2.95 -6.12
CA ARG A 284 -35.40 4.09 -6.53
C ARG A 284 -34.77 5.41 -6.15
#